data_AF-A0A959VJG6-F1
#
_entry.id   AF-A0A959VJG6-F1
#
_cell.length_a   1.000
_cell.length_b   1.000
_cell.length_c   1.000
_cell.angle_alpha   90.00
_cell.angle_beta   90.00
_cell.angle_gamma   90.00
#
_symmetry.space_group_name_H-M   'P 1'
#
loop_
_entity.id
_entity.type
_entity.pdbx_description
1 polymer ?
#
loop_
_entity_poly.entity_id
_entity_poly.type
_entity_poly.pdbx_seq_one_letter_code
_entity_poly.pdbx_strand_id
1 'polypeptide(L)'
;MSDWTVLTELEEIDKFLEFVVDLHDGLVKEVHYINDNYVDRDRSMEYREKAQVRMLIQKQMSPLFFLELRFEGVSRLVLSPHEIIFGAEIKETGVDSPERSRFHFEFCYSNIEFDRMKWREVPDWHGREARFGEDFRPPPIMTEEW
;
A
#
# COMPACT_ATOMS: atom_id res chain seq x y z
N MET A 1 0.22 -21.12 -6.05
CA MET A 1 0.58 -20.94 -4.63
C MET A 1 0.65 -19.45 -4.40
N SER A 2 0.28 -18.95 -3.22
CA SER A 2 0.21 -17.50 -3.02
C SER A 2 1.62 -16.94 -2.84
N ASP A 3 2.17 -16.31 -3.88
CA ASP A 3 3.53 -15.73 -3.99
C ASP A 3 3.73 -14.48 -3.11
N TRP A 4 3.29 -14.52 -1.86
CA TRP A 4 3.42 -13.40 -0.93
C TRP A 4 4.69 -13.52 -0.10
N THR A 5 5.53 -12.50 -0.18
CA THR A 5 6.63 -12.28 0.76
C THR A 5 6.08 -11.51 1.95
N VAL A 6 6.34 -12.03 3.15
CA VAL A 6 5.92 -11.42 4.40
C VAL A 6 7.11 -10.71 5.02
N LEU A 7 6.92 -9.48 5.47
CA LEU A 7 7.94 -8.69 6.15
C LEU A 7 7.43 -8.29 7.54
N THR A 8 8.17 -8.65 8.57
CA THR A 8 7.84 -8.38 9.98
C THR A 8 8.93 -7.63 10.72
N GLU A 9 10.15 -7.59 10.18
CA GLU A 9 11.31 -6.95 10.79
C GLU A 9 11.82 -5.78 9.93
N LEU A 10 12.40 -4.75 10.57
CA LEU A 10 12.93 -3.59 9.85
C LEU A 10 13.96 -3.99 8.78
N GLU A 11 14.88 -4.92 9.10
CA GLU A 11 15.91 -5.38 8.15
C GLU A 11 15.31 -6.02 6.90
N GLU A 12 14.21 -6.77 7.03
CA GLU A 12 13.51 -7.37 5.89
C GLU A 12 12.84 -6.30 5.02
N ILE A 13 12.32 -5.26 5.68
CA ILE A 13 11.65 -4.14 5.02
C ILE A 13 12.66 -3.21 4.33
N ASP A 14 13.81 -2.96 4.93
CA ASP A 14 14.92 -2.21 4.32
C ASP A 14 15.44 -2.95 3.09
N LYS A 15 15.67 -4.26 3.19
CA LYS A 15 16.02 -5.09 2.03
C LYS A 15 14.97 -5.07 0.94
N PHE A 16 13.70 -4.99 1.30
CA PHE A 16 12.62 -4.81 0.33
C PHE A 16 12.74 -3.47 -0.41
N LEU A 17 13.00 -2.36 0.28
CA LEU A 17 13.19 -1.05 -0.36
C LEU A 17 14.39 -1.05 -1.32
N GLU A 18 15.50 -1.67 -0.90
CA GLU A 18 16.69 -1.85 -1.75
C GLU A 18 16.38 -2.72 -2.98
N PHE A 19 15.69 -3.84 -2.78
CA PHE A 19 15.31 -4.77 -3.85
C PHE A 19 14.34 -4.13 -4.85
N VAL A 20 13.44 -3.28 -4.36
CA VAL A 20 12.48 -2.54 -5.19
C VAL A 20 13.08 -1.26 -5.79
N VAL A 21 14.36 -0.98 -5.52
CA VAL A 21 15.15 0.13 -6.08
C VAL A 21 14.47 1.49 -5.83
N ASP A 22 13.99 1.72 -4.61
CA ASP A 22 13.43 3.01 -4.12
C ASP A 22 12.04 3.44 -4.65
N LEU A 23 11.27 2.56 -5.29
CA LEU A 23 9.92 2.91 -5.84
C LEU A 23 9.88 4.15 -6.77
N HIS A 24 11.04 4.72 -7.13
CA HIS A 24 11.20 5.91 -7.96
C HIS A 24 10.49 5.71 -9.32
N ASP A 25 9.94 6.79 -9.86
CA ASP A 25 9.07 6.79 -11.05
C ASP A 25 7.85 5.86 -10.89
N GLY A 26 7.42 5.67 -9.64
CA GLY A 26 6.23 4.94 -9.26
C GLY A 26 5.01 5.84 -9.10
N LEU A 27 3.83 5.25 -9.15
CA LEU A 27 2.58 5.89 -8.77
C LEU A 27 1.73 4.91 -7.97
N VAL A 28 1.03 5.43 -6.95
CA VAL A 28 -0.05 4.68 -6.30
C VAL A 28 -1.23 4.64 -7.25
N LYS A 29 -1.49 3.45 -7.79
CA LYS A 29 -2.55 3.23 -8.79
C LYS A 29 -3.89 3.02 -8.12
N GLU A 30 -3.91 2.19 -7.07
CA GLU A 30 -5.13 1.83 -6.35
C GLU A 30 -4.82 1.61 -4.87
N VAL A 31 -5.77 2.01 -4.04
CA VAL A 31 -5.78 1.71 -2.61
C VAL A 31 -7.15 1.15 -2.25
N HIS A 32 -7.17 0.01 -1.56
CA HIS A 32 -8.36 -0.55 -0.94
C HIS A 32 -8.16 -0.57 0.57
N TYR A 33 -9.03 0.14 1.27
CA TYR A 33 -9.02 0.28 2.72
C TYR A 33 -10.20 -0.48 3.32
N ILE A 34 -9.91 -1.34 4.29
CA ILE A 34 -10.91 -2.07 5.05
C ILE A 34 -10.71 -1.72 6.52
N ASN A 35 -11.74 -1.13 7.12
CA ASN A 35 -11.80 -0.94 8.56
C ASN A 35 -12.49 -2.17 9.17
N ASP A 36 -11.86 -2.79 10.17
CA ASP A 36 -12.45 -3.94 10.88
C ASP A 36 -13.53 -3.50 11.89
N ASN A 37 -13.69 -2.20 12.13
CA ASN A 37 -14.79 -1.64 12.91
C ASN A 37 -16.10 -1.74 12.12
N TYR A 38 -17.17 -2.14 12.79
CA TYR A 38 -18.48 -2.21 12.17
C TYR A 38 -19.59 -1.86 13.15
N VAL A 39 -20.75 -1.56 12.58
CA VAL A 39 -22.01 -1.39 13.31
C VAL A 39 -22.88 -2.59 12.97
N ASP A 40 -23.29 -3.34 13.98
CA ASP A 40 -24.16 -4.49 13.78
C ASP A 40 -25.61 -4.02 13.52
N ARG A 41 -26.48 -4.94 13.08
CA ARG A 41 -27.89 -4.67 12.76
C ARG A 41 -28.68 -4.14 13.95
N ASP A 42 -28.28 -4.52 15.16
CA ASP A 42 -28.86 -4.03 16.41
C ASP A 42 -28.34 -2.65 16.84
N ARG A 43 -27.50 -2.02 16.01
CA ARG A 43 -26.82 -0.72 16.20
C ARG A 43 -25.72 -0.74 17.26
N SER A 44 -25.33 -1.91 17.76
CA SER A 44 -24.12 -2.04 18.55
C SER A 44 -22.88 -1.75 17.69
N MET A 45 -21.84 -1.23 18.34
CA MET A 45 -20.57 -0.93 17.70
C MET A 45 -19.51 -1.92 18.16
N GLU A 46 -18.78 -2.48 17.21
CA GLU A 46 -17.55 -3.21 17.51
C GLU A 46 -16.35 -2.42 17.01
N TYR A 47 -15.39 -2.20 17.92
CA TYR A 47 -14.18 -1.44 17.66
C TYR A 47 -12.96 -2.35 17.80
N ARG A 48 -12.20 -2.51 16.72
CA ARG A 48 -11.04 -3.40 16.61
C ARG A 48 -9.70 -2.67 16.44
N GLU A 49 -9.68 -1.35 16.61
CA GLU A 49 -8.49 -0.47 16.61
C GLU A 49 -7.60 -0.48 15.35
N LYS A 50 -7.79 -1.42 14.43
CA LYS A 50 -6.88 -1.68 13.33
C LYS A 50 -7.62 -1.84 12.01
N ALA A 51 -6.97 -1.38 10.96
CA ALA A 51 -7.44 -1.52 9.60
C ALA A 51 -6.45 -2.31 8.74
N GLN A 52 -6.88 -2.66 7.54
CA GLN A 52 -6.04 -3.27 6.52
C GLN A 52 -6.05 -2.39 5.28
N VAL A 53 -4.87 -2.24 4.68
CA VAL A 53 -4.70 -1.49 3.43
C VAL A 53 -4.07 -2.40 2.39
N ARG A 54 -4.65 -2.42 1.20
CA ARG A 54 -4.07 -3.05 0.02
C ARG A 54 -3.76 -1.95 -0.98
N MET A 55 -2.54 -1.95 -1.52
CA MET A 55 -2.04 -0.90 -2.39
C MET A 55 -1.42 -1.51 -3.65
N LEU A 56 -1.73 -0.94 -4.81
CA LEU A 56 -1.09 -1.27 -6.06
C LEU A 56 -0.18 -0.11 -6.46
N ILE A 57 1.10 -0.40 -6.67
CA ILE A 57 2.07 0.54 -7.23
C ILE A 57 2.41 0.11 -8.65
N GLN A 58 2.37 1.06 -9.58
CA GLN A 58 2.86 0.89 -10.95
C GLN A 58 4.08 1.79 -11.15
N LYS A 59 5.15 1.27 -11.76
CA LYS A 59 6.40 1.99 -12.00
C LYS A 59 6.71 2.09 -13.49
N GLN A 60 7.34 3.19 -13.90
CA GLN A 60 7.78 3.39 -15.29
C GLN A 60 9.06 2.61 -15.62
N MET A 61 10.04 2.60 -14.70
CA MET A 61 11.40 2.09 -14.93
C MET A 61 11.88 1.23 -13.76
N SER A 62 11.92 -0.09 -13.90
CA SER A 62 12.50 -1.01 -12.91
C SER A 62 12.46 -2.45 -13.45
N PRO A 63 13.27 -3.40 -12.95
CA PRO A 63 12.98 -4.82 -13.20
C PRO A 63 11.59 -5.24 -12.68
N LEU A 64 11.05 -4.54 -11.67
CA LEU A 64 9.74 -4.80 -11.07
C LEU A 64 8.78 -3.65 -11.34
N PHE A 65 7.89 -3.83 -12.31
CA PHE A 65 7.00 -2.76 -12.76
C PHE A 65 5.74 -2.60 -11.91
N PHE A 66 5.28 -3.68 -11.27
CA PHE A 66 3.95 -3.73 -10.68
C PHE A 66 3.98 -4.52 -9.37
N LEU A 67 3.66 -3.82 -8.28
CA LEU A 67 3.78 -4.34 -6.94
C LEU A 67 2.45 -4.22 -6.22
N GLU A 68 2.03 -5.33 -5.62
CA GLU A 68 0.92 -5.34 -4.70
C GLU A 68 1.46 -5.39 -3.27
N LEU A 69 1.12 -4.37 -2.49
CA LEU A 69 1.46 -4.27 -1.07
C LEU A 69 0.20 -4.49 -0.22
N ARG A 70 0.34 -5.19 0.89
CA ARG A 70 -0.71 -5.37 1.89
C ARG A 70 -0.15 -5.02 3.27
N PHE A 71 -0.77 -4.03 3.89
CA PHE A 71 -0.45 -3.56 5.22
C PHE A 71 -1.51 -4.07 6.20
N GLU A 72 -1.05 -4.66 7.29
CA GLU A 72 -1.88 -5.19 8.38
C GLU A 72 -1.60 -4.40 9.65
N GLY A 73 -2.65 -4.16 10.45
CA GLY A 73 -2.52 -3.37 11.67
C GLY A 73 -2.36 -1.88 11.43
N VAL A 74 -3.00 -1.35 10.39
CA VAL A 74 -2.85 0.06 10.00
C VAL A 74 -3.49 0.97 11.04
N SER A 75 -2.69 1.85 11.63
CA SER A 75 -3.12 2.87 12.61
C SER A 75 -3.28 4.26 11.98
N ARG A 76 -2.55 4.54 10.89
CA ARG A 76 -2.60 5.81 10.18
C ARG A 76 -2.40 5.61 8.69
N LEU A 77 -3.18 6.34 7.89
CA LEU A 77 -3.05 6.40 6.44
C LEU A 77 -3.25 7.85 5.97
N VAL A 78 -2.24 8.39 5.30
CA VAL A 78 -2.28 9.68 4.61
C VAL A 78 -1.95 9.43 3.15
N LEU A 79 -2.80 9.91 2.24
CA LEU A 79 -2.62 9.72 0.80
C LEU A 79 -2.70 11.04 0.05
N SER A 80 -1.72 11.27 -0.82
CA SER A 80 -1.76 12.31 -1.83
C SER A 80 -2.20 11.70 -3.18
N PRO A 81 -3.29 12.18 -3.80
CA PRO A 81 -3.91 11.51 -4.95
C PRO A 81 -3.16 11.70 -6.28
N HIS A 82 -2.18 12.60 -6.34
CA HIS A 82 -1.52 13.02 -7.60
C HIS A 82 0.00 13.09 -7.46
N GLU A 83 0.61 12.04 -6.92
CA GLU A 83 2.06 12.00 -6.75
C GLU A 83 2.72 10.95 -7.63
N ILE A 84 3.87 11.36 -8.17
CA ILE A 84 4.90 10.44 -8.63
C ILE A 84 5.82 10.24 -7.44
N ILE A 85 6.15 8.99 -7.16
CA ILE A 85 7.07 8.61 -6.09
C ILE A 85 8.48 8.95 -6.55
N PHE A 86 9.12 9.89 -5.84
CA PHE A 86 10.51 10.30 -6.05
C PHE A 86 11.48 9.70 -5.02
N GLY A 87 10.94 9.04 -4.01
CA GLY A 87 11.71 8.38 -2.97
C GLY A 87 10.79 7.83 -1.89
N ALA A 88 11.25 6.79 -1.22
CA ALA A 88 10.48 6.11 -0.22
C ALA A 88 11.38 5.67 0.95
N GLU A 89 10.88 5.81 2.17
CA GLU A 89 11.64 5.49 3.39
C GLU A 89 10.75 4.75 4.38
N ILE A 90 11.30 3.73 5.03
CA ILE A 90 10.64 3.05 6.14
C ILE A 90 11.48 3.21 7.40
N LYS A 91 10.79 3.45 8.51
CA LYS A 91 11.36 3.53 9.84
C LYS A 91 10.55 2.71 10.82
N GLU A 92 11.21 2.03 11.74
CA GLU A 92 10.57 1.53 12.95
C GLU A 92 10.30 2.71 13.90
N THR A 93 9.04 2.92 14.28
CA THR A 93 8.60 4.08 15.08
C THR A 93 8.18 3.71 16.50
N GLY A 94 8.10 2.42 16.81
CA GLY A 94 7.84 1.96 18.15
C GLY A 94 7.75 0.44 18.23
N VAL A 95 7.83 -0.07 19.45
CA VAL A 95 7.63 -1.48 19.76
C VAL A 95 6.41 -1.56 20.68
N ASP A 96 5.29 -2.06 20.15
CA ASP A 96 4.06 -2.25 20.92
C ASP A 96 4.18 -3.42 21.90
N SER A 97 4.99 -4.42 21.55
CA SER A 97 5.33 -5.57 22.38
C SER A 97 6.62 -6.23 21.88
N PRO A 98 7.27 -7.13 22.63
CA PRO A 98 8.47 -7.84 22.16
C PRO A 98 8.30 -8.58 20.81
N GLU A 99 7.05 -8.82 20.39
CA GLU A 99 6.70 -9.52 19.14
C GLU A 99 6.01 -8.60 18.11
N ARG A 100 5.89 -7.29 18.37
CA ARG A 100 5.22 -6.34 17.48
C ARG A 100 5.94 -5.00 17.46
N SER A 101 6.57 -4.75 16.32
CA SER A 101 7.05 -3.43 15.94
C SER A 101 5.98 -2.67 15.16
N ARG A 102 6.04 -1.34 15.23
CA ARG A 102 5.29 -0.42 14.39
C ARG A 102 6.24 0.22 13.41
N PHE A 103 5.82 0.23 12.15
CA PHE A 103 6.58 0.80 11.05
C PHE A 103 5.85 2.02 10.50
N HIS A 104 6.63 3.01 10.10
CA HIS A 104 6.19 4.17 9.35
C HIS A 104 6.81 4.12 7.97
N PHE A 105 5.97 3.99 6.95
CA PHE A 105 6.38 4.06 5.56
C PHE A 105 5.95 5.40 4.97
N GLU A 106 6.92 6.17 4.54
CA GLU A 106 6.73 7.47 3.90
C GLU A 106 7.17 7.38 2.44
N PHE A 107 6.34 7.91 1.54
CA PHE A 107 6.68 8.07 0.13
C PHE A 107 6.07 9.38 -0.34
N CYS A 108 6.95 10.35 -0.62
CA CYS A 108 6.58 11.72 -0.95
C CYS A 108 5.62 12.36 0.08
N TYR A 109 4.35 12.60 -0.30
CA TYR A 109 3.36 13.26 0.57
C TYR A 109 2.39 12.27 1.22
N SER A 110 2.58 10.97 0.94
CA SER A 110 1.81 9.90 1.54
C SER A 110 2.61 9.19 2.61
N ASN A 111 1.90 8.66 3.61
CA ASN A 111 2.49 7.81 4.61
C ASN A 111 1.47 6.83 5.19
N ILE A 112 1.99 5.71 5.69
CA ILE A 112 1.21 4.68 6.35
C ILE A 112 1.96 4.17 7.58
N GLU A 113 1.24 4.06 8.69
CA GLU A 113 1.72 3.40 9.91
C GLU A 113 1.05 2.04 10.05
N PHE A 114 1.84 0.98 10.25
CA PHE A 114 1.38 -0.40 10.21
C PHE A 114 2.25 -1.32 11.09
N ASP A 115 1.74 -2.51 11.40
CA ASP A 115 2.48 -3.52 12.18
C ASP A 115 3.22 -4.51 11.28
N ARG A 116 2.63 -4.84 10.12
CA ARG A 116 3.18 -5.86 9.21
C ARG A 116 2.88 -5.52 7.76
N MET A 117 3.82 -5.84 6.87
CA MET A 117 3.63 -5.73 5.43
C MET A 117 3.78 -7.08 4.74
N LYS A 118 3.02 -7.28 3.67
CA LYS A 118 3.22 -8.35 2.70
C LYS A 118 3.31 -7.73 1.33
N TRP A 119 4.10 -8.31 0.44
CA TRP A 119 4.19 -7.84 -0.93
C TRP A 119 4.32 -9.00 -1.92
N ARG A 120 3.98 -8.72 -3.18
CA ARG A 120 4.25 -9.60 -4.31
C ARG A 120 4.32 -8.81 -5.62
N GLU A 121 4.91 -9.43 -6.62
CA GLU A 121 4.86 -8.93 -8.00
C GLU A 121 3.53 -9.31 -8.66
N VAL A 122 3.03 -8.41 -9.51
CA VAL A 122 1.80 -8.61 -10.28
C VAL A 122 2.01 -8.15 -11.73
N PRO A 123 2.86 -8.86 -12.52
CA PRO A 123 3.36 -8.38 -13.81
C PRO A 123 2.26 -8.09 -14.83
N ASP A 124 1.13 -8.80 -14.76
CA ASP A 124 0.01 -8.64 -15.69
C ASP A 124 -0.90 -7.45 -15.32
N TRP A 125 -0.67 -6.77 -14.20
CA TRP A 125 -1.54 -5.68 -13.70
C TRP A 125 -1.12 -4.30 -14.17
N HIS A 126 -0.52 -4.24 -15.35
CA HIS A 126 -0.29 -3.02 -16.11
C HIS A 126 -1.59 -2.29 -16.52
N GLY A 127 -1.43 -1.00 -16.82
CA GLY A 127 -2.45 -0.20 -17.48
C GLY A 127 -3.52 0.40 -16.56
N ARG A 128 -4.65 0.78 -17.16
CA ARG A 128 -5.68 1.62 -16.53
C ARG A 128 -6.68 0.86 -15.66
N GLU A 129 -6.78 -0.44 -15.87
CA GLU A 129 -7.80 -1.30 -15.27
C GLU A 129 -7.73 -1.27 -13.75
N ALA A 130 -8.90 -1.19 -13.10
CA ALA A 130 -9.01 -1.37 -11.67
C ALA A 130 -8.85 -2.86 -11.32
N ARG A 131 -8.11 -3.15 -10.23
CA ARG A 131 -7.81 -4.51 -9.76
C ARG A 131 -8.50 -4.86 -8.44
N PHE A 132 -8.81 -3.87 -7.60
CA PHE A 132 -9.36 -4.11 -6.27
C PHE A 132 -10.88 -3.97 -6.18
N GLY A 133 -11.54 -3.29 -7.12
CA GLY A 133 -12.99 -3.07 -7.12
C GLY A 133 -13.62 -3.34 -8.47
N GLU A 134 -14.90 -3.73 -8.47
CA GLU A 134 -15.60 -4.23 -9.68
C GLU A 134 -16.03 -3.12 -10.65
N ASP A 135 -16.18 -1.86 -10.19
CA ASP A 135 -16.89 -0.82 -10.98
C ASP A 135 -16.23 0.57 -11.07
N PHE A 136 -14.98 0.75 -10.65
CA PHE A 136 -14.29 2.05 -10.79
C PHE A 136 -13.42 2.08 -12.05
N ARG A 137 -13.98 2.50 -13.19
CA ARG A 137 -13.20 2.78 -14.41
C ARG A 137 -12.80 4.26 -14.45
N PRO A 138 -11.52 4.60 -14.66
CA PRO A 138 -11.14 5.99 -14.91
C PRO A 138 -11.96 6.49 -16.11
N PRO A 139 -12.42 7.74 -16.11
CA PRO A 139 -13.08 8.32 -17.28
C PRO A 139 -12.17 8.20 -18.51
N PRO A 140 -12.73 8.13 -19.73
CA PRO A 140 -11.95 8.19 -20.97
C PRO A 140 -11.05 9.43 -20.96
N ILE A 141 -9.86 9.36 -21.56
CA ILE A 141 -9.11 10.59 -21.84
C ILE A 141 -9.99 11.41 -22.79
N MET A 142 -10.44 12.57 -22.35
CA MET A 142 -10.93 13.59 -23.26
C MET A 142 -9.71 14.08 -24.03
N THR A 143 -9.54 13.64 -25.27
CA THR A 143 -8.59 14.29 -26.17
C THR A 143 -9.18 15.65 -26.50
N GLU A 144 -8.83 16.67 -25.73
CA GLU A 144 -9.06 18.05 -26.15
C GLU A 144 -8.17 18.28 -27.38
N GLU A 145 -8.81 18.24 -28.56
CA GLU A 145 -8.24 18.87 -29.75
C GLU A 145 -8.19 20.37 -29.45
N TRP A 146 -6.97 20.88 -29.26
CA TRP A 146 -6.66 22.30 -29.08
C TRP A 146 -6.98 23.12 -30.32
#